data_AF-A0A0C3GTZ7-F1
#
_entry.id   AF-A0A0C3GTZ7-F1
#
_cell.length_a   1.000
_cell.length_b   1.000
_cell.length_c   1.000
_cell.angle_alpha   90.00
_cell.angle_beta   90.00
_cell.angle_gamma   90.00
#
_symmetry.space_group_name_H-M   'P 1'
#
loop_
_entity.id
_entity.type
_entity.pdbx_description
1 polymer ?
#
loop_
_entity_poly.entity_id
_entity_poly.type
_entity_poly.pdbx_seq_one_letter_code
_entity_poly.pdbx_strand_id
1 'polypeptide(L)'
;LNERQTTGRLVFSHFMIGIVGERTSAADFDADMQRAKSLGIDAFALNIGVDGYTDTQLGFAYQSAANNGMKVFISFDFNWYSPTSGASAVGAKIAQYANLPAQLMYNGKVFASSFAGDALDVATMRSAAGVPVFWAPNFHPGVGDFSLIDGALNWMAWPNNGNNKAPTPGANITVEQGDSSYMSALAGKPYIAPVSAWFSTHFGPEVSYSKNWVFPSDLLWFDRWNEILTLGSQFLEIITWNDYGESHYIGPLDSLHFDDGNSKWTNDMPHDGWLDIAKPFIAAYHAGATSVNSYITSDQLIYWYRPTLRGLDCDATDTTMVPANNASGNYFEGRPNGWEDMQDSVFVVALLTAPGTVIIDSGGNVQSFNAPAGASAFEVSMQVGQQQFALTRGSTTVLDGVSLKDISSICICGIYNFNAYVGTLPQGFVDQLQRDGLASLTAGLHVSTCSATPSLPTTPAPPSTTLVPPTGNPTTTSSSTKTQTSTTSSTSTTTTSTTSSTSKTSTTTTTSTTSSASPTGSSVCIAGTGPGNYVGLCSFCCNYGYCPPGPCTCTAYGTQVPPPPITNTPGYPLPGEDNSYLGLCSYACNHGYCPPTAC
;
A
#
# COMPACT_ATOMS: atom_id res chain seq x y z
N LEU A 1 8.70 -27.92 -2.27
CA LEU A 1 9.70 -27.36 -3.20
C LEU A 1 10.88 -28.33 -3.19
N ASN A 2 10.95 -29.27 -4.13
CA ASN A 2 12.15 -30.08 -4.33
C ASN A 2 12.85 -29.57 -5.59
N GLU A 3 14.10 -29.13 -5.44
CA GLU A 3 15.11 -28.89 -6.49
C GLU A 3 14.77 -27.93 -7.65
N ARG A 4 14.52 -26.63 -7.38
CA ARG A 4 14.55 -25.63 -8.48
C ARG A 4 15.30 -24.33 -8.26
N GLN A 5 15.80 -24.03 -7.05
CA GLN A 5 16.62 -22.84 -6.83
C GLN A 5 18.01 -23.26 -6.37
N THR A 6 18.99 -23.03 -7.23
CA THR A 6 20.43 -23.26 -6.96
C THR A 6 20.96 -22.34 -5.85
N THR A 7 20.25 -21.26 -5.53
CA THR A 7 20.63 -20.23 -4.55
C THR A 7 19.73 -20.22 -3.29
N GLY A 8 18.58 -20.88 -3.32
CA GLY A 8 17.56 -20.83 -2.26
C GLY A 8 16.86 -19.47 -2.08
N ARG A 9 17.06 -18.51 -3.00
CA ARG A 9 16.48 -17.17 -2.91
C ARG A 9 15.00 -17.14 -3.28
N LEU A 10 14.13 -16.67 -2.40
CA LEU A 10 12.69 -16.56 -2.68
C LEU A 10 12.24 -15.11 -2.86
N VAL A 11 11.25 -14.93 -3.72
CA VAL A 11 10.56 -13.66 -3.99
C VAL A 11 9.13 -13.75 -3.50
N PHE A 12 8.74 -12.83 -2.64
CA PHE A 12 7.37 -12.70 -2.15
C PHE A 12 6.73 -11.42 -2.70
N SER A 13 5.41 -11.37 -2.67
CA SER A 13 4.68 -10.11 -2.84
C SER A 13 3.58 -10.02 -1.78
N HIS A 14 3.48 -8.85 -1.16
CA HIS A 14 2.52 -8.60 -0.09
C HIS A 14 1.11 -8.44 -0.68
N PHE A 15 0.12 -9.13 -0.12
CA PHE A 15 -1.24 -9.16 -0.63
C PHE A 15 -2.23 -8.81 0.48
N MET A 16 -2.96 -7.72 0.32
CA MET A 16 -3.95 -7.22 1.26
C MET A 16 -5.23 -8.05 1.19
N ILE A 17 -5.48 -8.89 2.20
CA ILE A 17 -6.75 -9.61 2.33
C ILE A 17 -7.88 -8.67 2.77
N GLY A 18 -7.55 -7.62 3.54
CA GLY A 18 -8.50 -6.65 4.07
C GLY A 18 -9.26 -5.82 3.03
N ILE A 19 -8.92 -5.93 1.73
CA ILE A 19 -9.62 -5.23 0.65
C ILE A 19 -10.34 -6.17 -0.35
N VAL A 20 -10.35 -7.49 -0.09
CA VAL A 20 -10.90 -8.48 -1.04
C VAL A 20 -12.12 -9.23 -0.50
N GLY A 21 -12.85 -8.61 0.42
CA GLY A 21 -14.07 -9.20 1.02
C GLY A 21 -15.15 -9.61 0.01
N GLU A 22 -15.20 -8.96 -1.16
CA GLU A 22 -16.16 -9.21 -2.26
C GLU A 22 -15.87 -10.49 -3.07
N ARG A 23 -14.68 -11.11 -2.92
CA ARG A 23 -14.36 -12.34 -3.64
C ARG A 23 -15.23 -13.49 -3.12
N THR A 24 -15.84 -14.23 -4.04
CA THR A 24 -16.84 -15.26 -3.74
C THR A 24 -16.32 -16.67 -3.96
N SER A 25 -15.16 -16.82 -4.59
CA SER A 25 -14.55 -18.12 -4.86
C SER A 25 -13.03 -18.07 -4.93
N ALA A 26 -12.39 -19.25 -4.88
CA ALA A 26 -10.97 -19.38 -5.16
C ALA A 26 -10.60 -18.91 -6.59
N ALA A 27 -11.51 -19.06 -7.56
CA ALA A 27 -11.25 -18.67 -8.94
C ALA A 27 -11.00 -17.15 -9.09
N ASP A 28 -11.54 -16.35 -8.17
CA ASP A 28 -11.35 -14.90 -8.16
C ASP A 28 -9.89 -14.51 -7.82
N PHE A 29 -9.08 -15.44 -7.33
CA PHE A 29 -7.63 -15.27 -7.11
C PHE A 29 -6.77 -15.86 -8.23
N ASP A 30 -7.33 -16.63 -9.17
CA ASP A 30 -6.54 -17.41 -10.12
C ASP A 30 -5.69 -16.52 -11.04
N ALA A 31 -6.25 -15.40 -11.51
CA ALA A 31 -5.52 -14.45 -12.36
C ALA A 31 -4.30 -13.85 -11.64
N ASP A 32 -4.46 -13.48 -10.37
CA ASP A 32 -3.36 -12.98 -9.53
C ASP A 32 -2.26 -14.03 -9.37
N MET A 33 -2.65 -15.26 -9.02
CA MET A 33 -1.72 -16.38 -8.80
C MET A 33 -0.94 -16.72 -10.07
N GLN A 34 -1.64 -16.80 -11.21
CA GLN A 34 -1.02 -17.13 -12.50
C GLN A 34 -0.06 -16.04 -12.96
N ARG A 35 -0.47 -14.77 -12.82
CA ARG A 35 0.36 -13.62 -13.19
C ARG A 35 1.60 -13.53 -12.32
N ALA A 36 1.45 -13.55 -10.99
CA ALA A 36 2.58 -13.50 -10.06
C ALA A 36 3.57 -14.64 -10.32
N LYS A 37 3.07 -15.87 -10.52
CA LYS A 37 3.90 -17.03 -10.87
C LYS A 37 4.66 -16.82 -12.18
N SER A 38 4.02 -16.23 -13.19
CA SER A 38 4.64 -15.99 -14.50
C SER A 38 5.80 -14.98 -14.45
N LEU A 39 5.83 -14.12 -13.42
CA LEU A 39 6.89 -13.16 -13.14
C LEU A 39 8.03 -13.78 -12.31
N GLY A 40 7.83 -14.97 -11.75
CA GLY A 40 8.76 -15.62 -10.84
C GLY A 40 8.54 -15.28 -9.36
N ILE A 41 7.39 -14.73 -8.98
CA ILE A 41 7.05 -14.58 -7.56
C ILE A 41 6.73 -15.98 -7.01
N ASP A 42 7.38 -16.34 -5.90
CA ASP A 42 7.30 -17.67 -5.31
C ASP A 42 6.09 -17.82 -4.37
N ALA A 43 5.71 -16.74 -3.67
CA ALA A 43 4.56 -16.74 -2.79
C ALA A 43 3.91 -15.36 -2.61
N PHE A 44 2.62 -15.34 -2.28
CA PHE A 44 2.01 -14.15 -1.67
C PHE A 44 2.10 -14.19 -0.14
N ALA A 45 2.48 -13.06 0.46
CA ALA A 45 2.36 -12.80 1.88
C ALA A 45 0.97 -12.21 2.16
N LEU A 46 0.03 -13.05 2.60
CA LEU A 46 -1.37 -12.69 2.80
C LEU A 46 -1.51 -11.86 4.10
N ASN A 47 -1.58 -10.55 3.96
CA ASN A 47 -1.78 -9.61 5.06
C ASN A 47 -3.20 -9.73 5.61
N ILE A 48 -3.33 -10.01 6.91
CA ILE A 48 -4.63 -10.16 7.56
C ILE A 48 -4.76 -9.27 8.80
N GLY A 49 -5.94 -8.66 8.93
CA GLY A 49 -6.49 -8.16 10.18
C GLY A 49 -7.37 -9.22 10.87
N VAL A 50 -8.46 -8.74 11.47
CA VAL A 50 -9.44 -9.57 12.21
C VAL A 50 -10.84 -9.50 11.60
N ASP A 51 -10.93 -9.12 10.32
CA ASP A 51 -12.19 -8.93 9.60
C ASP A 51 -13.03 -10.21 9.55
N GLY A 52 -14.36 -10.07 9.57
CA GLY A 52 -15.29 -11.20 9.61
C GLY A 52 -15.22 -12.14 8.39
N TYR A 53 -14.68 -11.67 7.26
CA TYR A 53 -14.48 -12.46 6.05
C TYR A 53 -13.06 -13.05 5.93
N THR A 54 -12.14 -12.76 6.86
CA THR A 54 -10.72 -13.14 6.77
C THR A 54 -10.54 -14.63 6.51
N ASP A 55 -11.23 -15.50 7.26
CA ASP A 55 -11.08 -16.95 7.10
C ASP A 55 -11.65 -17.47 5.78
N THR A 56 -12.74 -16.88 5.29
CA THR A 56 -13.29 -17.20 3.97
C THR A 56 -12.28 -16.85 2.88
N GLN A 57 -11.72 -15.63 2.93
CA GLN A 57 -10.77 -15.15 1.92
C GLN A 57 -9.44 -15.90 1.96
N LEU A 58 -8.93 -16.21 3.16
CA LEU A 58 -7.77 -17.10 3.29
C LEU A 58 -8.07 -18.49 2.71
N GLY A 59 -9.23 -19.07 2.99
CA GLY A 59 -9.64 -20.35 2.39
C GLY A 59 -9.59 -20.34 0.87
N PHE A 60 -10.14 -19.29 0.24
CA PHE A 60 -10.09 -19.09 -1.21
C PHE A 60 -8.66 -18.88 -1.73
N ALA A 61 -7.87 -18.03 -1.09
CA ALA A 61 -6.49 -17.75 -1.50
C ALA A 61 -5.61 -19.01 -1.43
N TYR A 62 -5.67 -19.79 -0.35
CA TYR A 62 -4.92 -21.04 -0.21
C TYR A 62 -5.35 -22.09 -1.24
N GLN A 63 -6.66 -22.20 -1.51
CA GLN A 63 -7.17 -23.13 -2.52
C GLN A 63 -6.72 -22.73 -3.94
N SER A 64 -6.81 -21.45 -4.29
CA SER A 64 -6.34 -20.94 -5.58
C SER A 64 -4.83 -21.12 -5.75
N ALA A 65 -4.05 -20.82 -4.72
CA ALA A 65 -2.62 -21.05 -4.74
C ALA A 65 -2.29 -22.53 -4.98
N ALA A 66 -3.02 -23.46 -4.37
CA ALA A 66 -2.86 -24.89 -4.62
C ALA A 66 -3.21 -25.26 -6.08
N ASN A 67 -4.32 -24.74 -6.59
CA ASN A 67 -4.78 -24.99 -7.98
C ASN A 67 -3.78 -24.50 -9.02
N ASN A 68 -3.14 -23.36 -8.77
CA ASN A 68 -2.20 -22.73 -9.71
C ASN A 68 -0.73 -23.08 -9.43
N GLY A 69 -0.47 -23.93 -8.44
CA GLY A 69 0.88 -24.32 -8.03
C GLY A 69 1.74 -23.14 -7.59
N MET A 70 1.12 -22.17 -6.90
CA MET A 70 1.74 -21.08 -6.16
C MET A 70 1.87 -21.45 -4.68
N LYS A 71 2.63 -20.66 -3.93
CA LYS A 71 2.63 -20.72 -2.46
C LYS A 71 2.04 -19.45 -1.86
N VAL A 72 1.61 -19.56 -0.62
CA VAL A 72 1.15 -18.44 0.20
C VAL A 72 1.59 -18.65 1.64
N PHE A 73 1.69 -17.57 2.40
CA PHE A 73 1.83 -17.61 3.85
C PHE A 73 1.09 -16.42 4.47
N ILE A 74 0.81 -16.50 5.76
CA ILE A 74 0.11 -15.42 6.48
C ILE A 74 1.11 -14.36 6.95
N SER A 75 0.78 -13.10 6.70
CA SER A 75 1.38 -11.93 7.33
C SER A 75 0.35 -11.28 8.27
N PHE A 76 0.64 -11.24 9.56
CA PHE A 76 -0.29 -10.69 10.55
C PHE A 76 -0.14 -9.17 10.69
N ASP A 77 -1.23 -8.41 10.64
CA ASP A 77 -1.19 -6.96 10.87
C ASP A 77 -1.42 -6.60 12.35
N PHE A 78 -0.37 -6.15 13.04
CA PHE A 78 -0.45 -5.75 14.45
C PHE A 78 -1.08 -4.38 14.71
N ASN A 79 -1.60 -3.69 13.69
CA ASN A 79 -2.62 -2.67 13.92
C ASN A 79 -3.95 -3.28 14.41
N TRP A 80 -4.18 -4.56 14.12
CA TRP A 80 -5.41 -5.29 14.49
C TRP A 80 -5.15 -6.39 15.52
N TYR A 81 -4.00 -7.07 15.44
CA TYR A 81 -3.57 -8.04 16.43
C TYR A 81 -2.87 -7.36 17.61
N SER A 82 -3.10 -7.84 18.83
CA SER A 82 -2.36 -7.35 20.00
C SER A 82 -0.95 -7.98 20.06
N PRO A 83 0.12 -7.17 20.12
CA PRO A 83 1.46 -7.71 20.30
C PRO A 83 1.66 -8.29 21.71
N THR A 84 0.95 -7.79 22.73
CA THR A 84 1.19 -8.22 24.13
C THR A 84 0.25 -9.32 24.62
N SER A 85 -0.91 -9.51 23.97
CA SER A 85 -1.88 -10.55 24.37
C SER A 85 -2.34 -11.47 23.23
N GLY A 86 -1.93 -11.20 21.99
CA GLY A 86 -2.39 -11.92 20.80
C GLY A 86 -1.61 -13.18 20.44
N ALA A 87 -0.52 -13.52 21.13
CA ALA A 87 0.39 -14.61 20.76
C ALA A 87 -0.30 -15.95 20.50
N SER A 88 -1.21 -16.37 21.39
CA SER A 88 -1.95 -17.63 21.23
C SER A 88 -2.88 -17.61 20.01
N ALA A 89 -3.49 -16.45 19.69
CA ALA A 89 -4.37 -16.32 18.54
C ALA A 89 -3.58 -16.38 17.22
N VAL A 90 -2.41 -15.72 17.17
CA VAL A 90 -1.47 -15.81 16.04
C VAL A 90 -1.04 -17.26 15.82
N GLY A 91 -0.61 -17.96 16.88
CA GLY A 91 -0.20 -19.36 16.80
C GLY A 91 -1.34 -20.27 16.32
N ALA A 92 -2.54 -20.12 16.88
CA ALA A 92 -3.71 -20.90 16.47
C ALA A 92 -4.07 -20.67 14.99
N LYS A 93 -3.95 -19.43 14.50
CA LYS A 93 -4.17 -19.11 13.08
C LYS A 93 -3.11 -19.76 12.19
N ILE A 94 -1.84 -19.77 12.58
CA ILE A 94 -0.78 -20.51 11.85
C ILE A 94 -1.13 -22.00 11.80
N ALA A 95 -1.53 -22.61 12.92
CA ALA A 95 -1.89 -24.03 12.99
C ALA A 95 -3.03 -24.39 12.03
N GLN A 96 -4.02 -23.51 11.90
CA GLN A 96 -5.21 -23.71 11.06
C GLN A 96 -4.84 -23.90 9.57
N TYR A 97 -3.83 -23.19 9.07
CA TYR A 97 -3.43 -23.21 7.65
C TYR A 97 -2.15 -24.02 7.38
N ALA A 98 -1.40 -24.39 8.42
CA ALA A 98 -0.10 -25.06 8.36
C ALA A 98 -0.03 -26.29 7.44
N ASN A 99 -1.09 -27.09 7.40
CA ASN A 99 -1.12 -28.36 6.66
C ASN A 99 -1.74 -28.23 5.25
N LEU A 100 -2.12 -27.03 4.82
CA LEU A 100 -2.70 -26.84 3.50
C LEU A 100 -1.63 -26.97 2.40
N PRO A 101 -1.98 -27.54 1.22
CA PRO A 101 -0.99 -27.83 0.18
C PRO A 101 -0.18 -26.62 -0.31
N ALA A 102 -0.78 -25.42 -0.27
CA ALA A 102 -0.17 -24.18 -0.74
C ALA A 102 0.62 -23.41 0.34
N GLN A 103 0.59 -23.84 1.60
CA GLN A 103 1.38 -23.22 2.65
C GLN A 103 2.86 -23.23 2.27
N LEU A 104 3.49 -22.05 2.31
CA LEU A 104 4.94 -21.94 2.14
C LEU A 104 5.62 -22.61 3.33
N MET A 105 6.52 -23.55 3.00
CA MET A 105 7.37 -24.25 3.96
C MET A 105 8.83 -23.89 3.65
N TYR A 106 9.60 -23.54 4.67
CA TYR A 106 11.03 -23.28 4.56
C TYR A 106 11.79 -24.12 5.57
N ASN A 107 12.71 -24.96 5.10
CA ASN A 107 13.47 -25.91 5.93
C ASN A 107 12.60 -26.75 6.87
N GLY A 108 11.46 -27.23 6.35
CA GLY A 108 10.50 -28.06 7.10
C GLY A 108 9.65 -27.30 8.12
N LYS A 109 9.72 -25.97 8.16
CA LYS A 109 8.92 -25.11 9.04
C LYS A 109 7.86 -24.33 8.26
N VAL A 110 6.71 -24.09 8.89
CA VAL A 110 5.64 -23.23 8.36
C VAL A 110 6.12 -21.79 8.34
N PHE A 111 6.16 -21.16 7.16
CA PHE A 111 6.55 -19.77 7.03
C PHE A 111 5.39 -18.85 7.46
N ALA A 112 5.68 -17.83 8.27
CA ALA A 112 4.74 -16.77 8.60
C ALA A 112 5.50 -15.47 8.94
N SER A 113 4.87 -14.33 8.70
CA SER A 113 5.43 -12.99 8.96
C SER A 113 4.39 -12.07 9.61
N SER A 114 4.73 -10.81 9.79
CA SER A 114 3.81 -9.78 10.26
C SER A 114 4.23 -8.39 9.81
N PHE A 115 3.28 -7.47 9.77
CA PHE A 115 3.52 -6.04 9.85
C PHE A 115 3.56 -5.64 11.34
N ALA A 116 4.67 -5.04 11.79
CA ALA A 116 4.97 -4.80 13.20
C ALA A 116 4.85 -6.07 14.09
N GLY A 117 4.62 -5.87 15.39
CA GLY A 117 4.43 -6.95 16.37
C GLY A 117 5.58 -7.12 17.37
N ASP A 118 6.42 -6.10 17.55
CA ASP A 118 7.68 -6.14 18.31
C ASP A 118 7.65 -6.82 19.68
N ALA A 119 6.51 -6.74 20.39
CA ALA A 119 6.33 -7.28 21.74
C ALA A 119 5.67 -8.68 21.78
N LEU A 120 5.50 -9.34 20.63
CA LEU A 120 4.89 -10.67 20.56
C LEU A 120 5.66 -11.70 21.37
N ASP A 121 4.95 -12.42 22.25
CA ASP A 121 5.50 -13.62 22.88
C ASP A 121 5.64 -14.75 21.85
N VAL A 122 6.81 -14.81 21.23
CA VAL A 122 7.16 -15.80 20.20
C VAL A 122 7.10 -17.24 20.72
N ALA A 123 7.42 -17.47 22.00
CA ALA A 123 7.39 -18.79 22.60
C ALA A 123 5.94 -19.29 22.74
N THR A 124 5.05 -18.43 23.25
CA THR A 124 3.62 -18.72 23.33
C THR A 124 3.01 -18.91 21.95
N MET A 125 3.36 -18.07 20.97
CA MET A 125 2.92 -18.23 19.58
C MET A 125 3.32 -19.60 19.01
N ARG A 126 4.59 -20.00 19.14
CA ARG A 126 5.07 -21.31 18.66
C ARG A 126 4.39 -22.46 19.39
N SER A 127 4.17 -22.34 20.69
CA SER A 127 3.45 -23.37 21.47
C SER A 127 2.01 -23.52 21.00
N ALA A 128 1.31 -22.41 20.74
CA ALA A 128 -0.06 -22.42 20.25
C ALA A 128 -0.17 -22.91 18.79
N ALA A 129 0.85 -22.66 17.97
CA ALA A 129 0.92 -23.20 16.61
C ALA A 129 1.05 -24.73 16.60
N GLY A 130 1.74 -25.31 17.58
CA GLY A 130 1.89 -26.78 17.71
C GLY A 130 2.68 -27.45 16.57
N VAL A 131 3.28 -26.65 15.68
CA VAL A 131 4.10 -27.08 14.54
C VAL A 131 5.38 -26.23 14.48
N PRO A 132 6.46 -26.70 13.84
CA PRO A 132 7.64 -25.87 13.63
C PRO A 132 7.31 -24.64 12.76
N VAL A 133 7.57 -23.43 13.28
CA VAL A 133 7.32 -22.16 12.58
C VAL A 133 8.64 -21.49 12.23
N PHE A 134 8.76 -21.02 10.98
CA PHE A 134 9.76 -20.04 10.55
C PHE A 134 9.12 -18.66 10.65
N TRP A 135 9.44 -17.95 11.73
CA TRP A 135 8.83 -16.66 12.04
C TRP A 135 9.74 -15.53 11.55
N ALA A 136 9.25 -14.75 10.57
CA ALA A 136 9.97 -13.64 9.98
C ALA A 136 9.16 -12.34 10.00
N PRO A 137 8.93 -11.74 11.19
CA PRO A 137 8.10 -10.57 11.35
C PRO A 137 8.80 -9.28 10.89
N ASN A 138 8.01 -8.21 10.74
CA ASN A 138 8.51 -6.84 10.71
C ASN A 138 8.73 -6.30 12.12
N PHE A 139 9.64 -6.92 12.88
CA PHE A 139 10.13 -6.31 14.12
C PHE A 139 11.10 -5.19 13.78
N HIS A 140 11.00 -4.09 14.50
CA HIS A 140 11.84 -2.91 14.34
C HIS A 140 13.18 -3.11 15.08
N PRO A 141 14.33 -2.95 14.39
CA PRO A 141 15.64 -2.97 15.03
C PRO A 141 15.72 -1.99 16.20
N GLY A 142 16.23 -2.47 17.34
CA GLY A 142 16.31 -1.69 18.58
C GLY A 142 15.04 -1.69 19.44
N VAL A 143 13.95 -2.29 18.96
CA VAL A 143 12.68 -2.45 19.71
C VAL A 143 12.36 -3.92 19.93
N GLY A 144 12.16 -4.69 18.85
CA GLY A 144 11.85 -6.12 18.94
C GLY A 144 13.07 -6.98 19.30
N ASP A 145 12.83 -8.17 19.85
CA ASP A 145 13.90 -9.13 20.17
C ASP A 145 14.21 -10.07 18.99
N PHE A 146 15.24 -9.73 18.24
CA PHE A 146 15.70 -10.48 17.06
C PHE A 146 16.35 -11.83 17.43
N SER A 147 16.66 -12.09 18.70
CA SER A 147 17.20 -13.39 19.13
C SER A 147 16.14 -14.51 19.02
N LEU A 148 14.85 -14.16 19.15
CA LEU A 148 13.72 -15.10 19.21
C LEU A 148 13.18 -15.51 17.83
N ILE A 149 13.44 -14.72 16.79
CA ILE A 149 12.87 -14.89 15.43
C ILE A 149 13.81 -15.65 14.49
N ASP A 150 13.29 -16.19 13.38
CA ASP A 150 14.08 -16.96 12.40
C ASP A 150 14.60 -16.09 11.25
N GLY A 151 13.92 -14.99 10.95
CA GLY A 151 14.31 -13.96 9.98
C GLY A 151 13.55 -12.66 10.28
N ALA A 152 13.67 -11.64 9.45
CA ALA A 152 12.86 -10.43 9.60
C ALA A 152 12.55 -9.76 8.25
N LEU A 153 11.36 -9.19 8.17
CA LEU A 153 10.90 -8.32 7.10
C LEU A 153 11.21 -6.87 7.45
N ASN A 154 11.88 -6.14 6.58
CA ASN A 154 11.85 -4.69 6.64
C ASN A 154 10.67 -4.21 5.77
N TRP A 155 9.76 -3.43 6.35
CA TRP A 155 8.63 -2.83 5.62
C TRP A 155 9.02 -1.55 4.88
N MET A 156 10.01 -0.82 5.37
CA MET A 156 10.35 0.50 4.85
C MET A 156 11.09 0.38 3.52
N ALA A 157 10.30 0.33 2.44
CA ALA A 157 10.75 0.25 1.06
C ALA A 157 11.11 1.62 0.45
N TRP A 158 10.90 2.71 1.19
CA TRP A 158 11.11 4.08 0.72
C TRP A 158 11.95 4.91 1.71
N PRO A 159 12.66 5.95 1.23
CA PRO A 159 13.27 6.95 2.10
C PRO A 159 12.23 7.59 3.03
N ASN A 160 12.56 7.70 4.32
CA ASN A 160 11.59 8.10 5.35
C ASN A 160 12.29 8.81 6.53
N ASN A 161 11.53 9.39 7.46
CA ASN A 161 12.08 10.08 8.63
C ASN A 161 12.38 9.17 9.85
N GLY A 162 12.31 7.85 9.70
CA GLY A 162 12.45 6.86 10.77
C GLY A 162 11.17 6.52 11.53
N ASN A 163 10.05 7.17 11.23
CA ASN A 163 8.75 6.94 11.87
C ASN A 163 7.64 6.58 10.85
N ASN A 164 8.03 5.94 9.73
CA ASN A 164 7.12 5.59 8.64
C ASN A 164 6.33 6.82 8.11
N LYS A 165 7.07 7.91 7.85
CA LYS A 165 6.58 9.16 7.28
C LYS A 165 7.62 9.79 6.36
N ALA A 166 7.17 10.67 5.47
CA ALA A 166 8.04 11.39 4.55
C ALA A 166 9.27 11.97 5.28
N PRO A 167 10.44 12.04 4.61
CA PRO A 167 11.62 12.68 5.18
C PRO A 167 11.33 14.08 5.71
N THR A 168 12.05 14.48 6.76
CA THR A 168 11.95 15.83 7.32
C THR A 168 13.35 16.44 7.46
N PRO A 169 13.47 17.77 7.60
CA PRO A 169 14.76 18.40 7.89
C PRO A 169 15.41 17.79 9.13
N GLY A 170 16.53 17.08 8.94
CA GLY A 170 17.28 16.41 10.00
C GLY A 170 16.94 14.94 10.22
N ALA A 171 15.96 14.38 9.51
CA ALA A 171 15.64 12.95 9.55
C ALA A 171 15.32 12.41 8.15
N ASN A 172 16.29 11.68 7.59
CA ASN A 172 16.17 10.99 6.30
C ASN A 172 16.95 9.67 6.38
N ILE A 173 16.22 8.57 6.42
CA ILE A 173 16.71 7.19 6.44
C ILE A 173 16.43 6.59 5.07
N THR A 174 17.50 6.27 4.35
CA THR A 174 17.46 5.54 3.07
C THR A 174 17.08 4.07 3.26
N VAL A 175 16.68 3.40 2.18
CA VAL A 175 16.30 1.99 2.23
C VAL A 175 17.50 1.13 2.62
N GLU A 176 18.69 1.44 2.13
CA GLU A 176 19.94 0.71 2.37
C GLU A 176 20.47 0.91 3.80
N GLN A 177 20.21 2.08 4.41
CA GLN A 177 20.41 2.27 5.85
C GLN A 177 19.46 1.40 6.66
N GLY A 178 18.20 1.26 6.21
CA GLY A 178 17.25 0.29 6.74
C GLY A 178 17.77 -1.14 6.63
N ASP A 179 18.20 -1.56 5.44
CA ASP A 179 18.81 -2.88 5.20
C ASP A 179 19.97 -3.16 6.16
N SER A 180 20.88 -2.18 6.29
CA SER A 180 22.05 -2.30 7.17
C SER A 180 21.65 -2.49 8.64
N SER A 181 20.60 -1.79 9.08
CA SER A 181 20.05 -1.92 10.44
C SER A 181 19.46 -3.31 10.69
N TYR A 182 18.62 -3.80 9.77
CA TYR A 182 18.02 -5.13 9.88
C TYR A 182 19.05 -6.25 9.81
N MET A 183 19.99 -6.21 8.85
CA MET A 183 21.03 -7.22 8.74
C MET A 183 21.94 -7.26 9.98
N SER A 184 22.23 -6.10 10.57
CA SER A 184 22.98 -6.02 11.83
C SER A 184 22.21 -6.67 12.98
N ALA A 185 20.92 -6.37 13.11
CA ALA A 185 20.05 -6.95 14.15
C ALA A 185 19.85 -8.48 13.96
N LEU A 186 19.80 -8.95 12.72
CA LEU A 186 19.63 -10.37 12.38
C LEU A 186 20.87 -11.23 12.64
N ALA A 187 22.06 -10.64 12.76
CA ALA A 187 23.31 -11.34 13.07
C ALA A 187 23.54 -12.61 12.20
N GLY A 188 23.25 -12.51 10.89
CA GLY A 188 23.41 -13.60 9.91
C GLY A 188 22.17 -14.47 9.69
N LYS A 189 21.05 -14.21 10.38
CA LYS A 189 19.75 -14.83 10.05
C LYS A 189 19.19 -14.27 8.71
N PRO A 190 18.33 -15.02 8.00
CA PRO A 190 17.70 -14.56 6.76
C PRO A 190 16.99 -13.20 6.86
N TYR A 191 17.28 -12.32 5.90
CA TYR A 191 16.65 -11.02 5.72
C TYR A 191 15.66 -11.07 4.55
N ILE A 192 14.47 -10.48 4.75
CA ILE A 192 13.50 -10.20 3.69
C ILE A 192 13.62 -8.72 3.32
N ALA A 193 14.28 -8.46 2.20
CA ALA A 193 14.53 -7.11 1.71
C ALA A 193 13.27 -6.51 1.04
N PRO A 194 12.89 -5.26 1.37
CA PRO A 194 11.74 -4.62 0.77
C PRO A 194 12.07 -4.06 -0.60
N VAL A 195 11.08 -4.15 -1.50
CA VAL A 195 11.09 -3.50 -2.81
C VAL A 195 9.71 -2.91 -3.05
N SER A 196 9.64 -1.62 -3.39
CA SER A 196 8.40 -0.97 -3.79
C SER A 196 8.67 0.11 -4.84
N ALA A 197 7.67 0.38 -5.68
CA ALA A 197 7.80 1.31 -6.78
C ALA A 197 7.42 2.74 -6.41
N TRP A 198 6.27 2.91 -5.76
CA TRP A 198 5.66 4.22 -5.51
C TRP A 198 4.99 4.24 -4.15
N PHE A 199 4.67 5.41 -3.60
CA PHE A 199 3.79 5.53 -2.43
C PHE A 199 3.07 6.87 -2.47
N SER A 200 1.75 6.83 -2.39
CA SER A 200 0.90 8.00 -2.24
C SER A 200 -0.42 7.58 -1.62
N THR A 201 -0.84 8.29 -0.57
CA THR A 201 -2.15 8.10 0.07
C THR A 201 -2.83 9.44 0.25
N HIS A 202 -4.16 9.49 0.06
CA HIS A 202 -4.91 10.75 0.06
C HIS A 202 -6.35 10.58 0.58
N PHE A 203 -6.50 9.89 1.71
CA PHE A 203 -7.75 9.68 2.41
C PHE A 203 -8.11 10.88 3.30
N GLY A 204 -9.28 11.48 3.07
CA GLY A 204 -9.83 12.57 3.86
C GLY A 204 -10.85 12.13 4.92
N PRO A 205 -11.78 13.01 5.32
CA PRO A 205 -12.80 12.72 6.33
C PRO A 205 -13.91 11.76 5.86
N GLU A 206 -13.92 11.37 4.58
CA GLU A 206 -14.84 10.38 4.02
C GLU A 206 -14.58 8.95 4.54
N VAL A 207 -13.43 8.69 5.15
CA VAL A 207 -13.10 7.43 5.81
C VAL A 207 -12.72 7.65 7.28
N SER A 208 -12.89 6.61 8.10
CA SER A 208 -12.53 6.66 9.52
C SER A 208 -11.02 6.55 9.79
N TYR A 209 -10.22 6.24 8.78
CA TYR A 209 -8.78 5.99 8.84
C TYR A 209 -8.01 6.96 7.95
N SER A 210 -8.32 8.26 8.03
CA SER A 210 -7.72 9.31 7.19
C SER A 210 -6.18 9.27 7.20
N LYS A 211 -5.58 9.52 6.04
CA LYS A 211 -4.16 9.31 5.73
C LYS A 211 -3.75 10.18 4.54
N ASN A 212 -2.73 11.04 4.68
CA ASN A 212 -2.36 11.96 3.60
C ASN A 212 -0.86 12.27 3.52
N TRP A 213 -0.09 11.46 2.79
CA TRP A 213 1.35 11.70 2.54
C TRP A 213 1.85 10.92 1.33
N VAL A 214 3.08 11.24 0.93
CA VAL A 214 3.84 10.55 -0.12
C VAL A 214 5.22 10.16 0.42
N PHE A 215 5.87 9.16 -0.18
CA PHE A 215 7.30 8.93 0.01
C PHE A 215 8.07 9.24 -1.27
N PRO A 216 9.35 9.67 -1.18
CA PRO A 216 10.23 9.77 -2.34
C PRO A 216 10.28 8.43 -3.10
N SER A 217 9.83 8.46 -4.35
CA SER A 217 9.60 7.24 -5.15
C SER A 217 10.13 7.30 -6.59
N ASP A 218 10.23 8.50 -7.18
CA ASP A 218 10.81 8.83 -8.49
C ASP A 218 11.42 7.66 -9.30
N LEU A 219 12.76 7.46 -9.27
CA LEU A 219 13.46 6.33 -9.90
C LEU A 219 13.68 5.14 -8.96
N LEU A 220 13.10 5.18 -7.75
CA LEU A 220 13.36 4.22 -6.68
C LEU A 220 13.15 2.77 -7.14
N TRP A 221 12.10 2.49 -7.91
CA TRP A 221 11.86 1.14 -8.43
C TRP A 221 13.06 0.56 -9.18
N PHE A 222 13.64 1.34 -10.09
CA PHE A 222 14.77 0.92 -10.90
C PHE A 222 16.05 0.81 -10.08
N ASP A 223 16.35 1.84 -9.29
CA ASP A 223 17.56 1.89 -8.46
C ASP A 223 17.56 0.75 -7.44
N ARG A 224 16.42 0.55 -6.76
CA ARG A 224 16.25 -0.49 -5.75
C ARG A 224 16.41 -1.89 -6.33
N TRP A 225 15.89 -2.16 -7.53
CA TRP A 225 16.08 -3.47 -8.16
C TRP A 225 17.56 -3.77 -8.44
N ASN A 226 18.37 -2.77 -8.82
CA ASN A 226 19.82 -2.93 -8.98
C ASN A 226 20.54 -3.14 -7.64
N GLU A 227 20.14 -2.41 -6.60
CA GLU A 227 20.64 -2.61 -5.23
C GLU A 227 20.35 -4.04 -4.74
N ILE A 228 19.14 -4.55 -4.96
CA ILE A 228 18.72 -5.90 -4.52
C ILE A 228 19.57 -6.99 -5.16
N LEU A 229 19.91 -6.87 -6.44
CA LEU A 229 20.80 -7.81 -7.11
C LEU A 229 22.21 -7.81 -6.48
N THR A 230 22.68 -6.66 -6.01
CA THR A 230 23.97 -6.51 -5.34
C THR A 230 23.92 -6.99 -3.89
N LEU A 231 22.85 -6.63 -3.16
CA LEU A 231 22.59 -7.03 -1.78
C LEU A 231 22.49 -8.56 -1.66
N GLY A 232 21.79 -9.18 -2.61
CA GLY A 232 21.71 -10.63 -2.73
C GLY A 232 21.12 -11.33 -1.50
N SER A 233 20.13 -10.71 -0.85
CA SER A 233 19.43 -11.22 0.34
C SER A 233 18.85 -12.62 0.10
N GLN A 234 18.52 -13.33 1.19
CA GLN A 234 17.90 -14.64 1.09
C GLN A 234 16.46 -14.54 0.56
N PHE A 235 15.74 -13.51 0.98
CA PHE A 235 14.38 -13.23 0.59
C PHE A 235 14.24 -11.78 0.15
N LEU A 236 13.30 -11.52 -0.73
CA LEU A 236 12.79 -10.19 -0.99
C LEU A 236 11.27 -10.23 -0.95
N GLU A 237 10.66 -9.12 -0.55
CA GLU A 237 9.21 -8.94 -0.58
C GLU A 237 8.88 -7.65 -1.32
N ILE A 238 8.07 -7.80 -2.37
CA ILE A 238 7.48 -6.68 -3.09
C ILE A 238 6.32 -6.15 -2.26
N ILE A 239 6.36 -4.87 -1.94
CA ILE A 239 5.34 -4.15 -1.17
C ILE A 239 4.70 -3.18 -2.17
N THR A 240 3.59 -3.52 -2.83
CA THR A 240 2.67 -4.65 -2.64
C THR A 240 2.08 -5.14 -3.97
N TRP A 241 1.35 -6.25 -3.95
CA TRP A 241 0.52 -6.68 -5.08
C TRP A 241 -0.70 -5.77 -5.28
N ASN A 242 -1.49 -5.49 -4.23
CA ASN A 242 -2.83 -4.90 -4.39
C ASN A 242 -3.18 -3.80 -3.37
N ASP A 243 -2.22 -3.13 -2.74
CA ASP A 243 -2.57 -1.98 -1.89
C ASP A 243 -2.78 -0.71 -2.74
N TYR A 244 -4.02 -0.55 -3.22
CA TYR A 244 -4.44 0.57 -4.05
C TYR A 244 -4.55 1.87 -3.26
N GLY A 245 -4.95 1.80 -1.97
CA GLY A 245 -5.08 2.94 -1.08
C GLY A 245 -3.78 3.71 -0.86
N GLU A 246 -2.66 2.99 -0.78
CA GLU A 246 -1.33 3.58 -0.61
C GLU A 246 -0.54 3.69 -1.93
N SER A 247 -1.20 3.44 -3.07
CA SER A 247 -0.67 3.61 -4.43
C SER A 247 0.60 2.81 -4.74
N HIS A 248 0.87 1.75 -3.98
CA HIS A 248 2.08 0.93 -4.13
C HIS A 248 1.79 -0.50 -4.58
N TYR A 249 0.62 -0.70 -5.17
CA TYR A 249 0.29 -1.91 -5.92
C TYR A 249 1.15 -2.01 -7.18
N ILE A 250 1.53 -3.23 -7.54
CA ILE A 250 2.05 -3.55 -8.88
C ILE A 250 1.14 -4.55 -9.61
N GLY A 251 0.15 -5.13 -8.92
CA GLY A 251 -0.89 -5.96 -9.51
C GLY A 251 -1.86 -5.13 -10.36
N PRO A 252 -2.67 -5.79 -11.21
CA PRO A 252 -3.56 -5.09 -12.12
C PRO A 252 -4.72 -4.42 -11.38
N LEU A 253 -5.26 -3.35 -11.94
CA LEU A 253 -6.50 -2.70 -11.49
C LEU A 253 -7.72 -3.61 -11.65
N ASP A 254 -7.69 -4.54 -12.60
CA ASP A 254 -8.79 -5.48 -12.87
C ASP A 254 -8.90 -6.64 -11.85
N SER A 255 -7.95 -6.77 -10.93
CA SER A 255 -8.01 -7.70 -9.80
C SER A 255 -9.20 -7.34 -8.90
N LEU A 256 -10.08 -8.30 -8.61
CA LEU A 256 -11.30 -8.05 -7.84
C LEU A 256 -10.99 -7.60 -6.41
N HIS A 257 -11.42 -6.40 -6.04
CA HIS A 257 -11.32 -5.79 -4.72
C HIS A 257 -12.48 -4.81 -4.51
N PHE A 258 -12.74 -4.43 -3.26
CA PHE A 258 -13.68 -3.34 -2.97
C PHE A 258 -12.93 -2.00 -2.88
N ASP A 259 -13.66 -0.91 -3.13
CA ASP A 259 -13.14 0.45 -2.99
C ASP A 259 -13.10 0.90 -1.53
N ASP A 260 -11.90 0.90 -0.93
CA ASP A 260 -11.62 1.44 0.40
C ASP A 260 -11.60 2.98 0.45
N GLY A 261 -11.93 3.65 -0.66
CA GLY A 261 -11.91 5.10 -0.83
C GLY A 261 -10.87 5.58 -1.85
N ASN A 262 -9.97 4.69 -2.28
CA ASN A 262 -8.83 5.00 -3.14
C ASN A 262 -9.16 5.36 -4.59
N SER A 263 -10.33 4.96 -5.08
CA SER A 263 -10.62 5.01 -6.52
C SER A 263 -10.53 6.41 -7.15
N LYS A 264 -10.62 7.48 -6.33
CA LYS A 264 -10.41 8.87 -6.74
C LYS A 264 -9.01 9.15 -7.30
N TRP A 265 -7.99 8.45 -6.80
CA TRP A 265 -6.60 8.57 -7.28
C TRP A 265 -6.09 7.34 -8.01
N THR A 266 -6.76 6.19 -7.88
CA THR A 266 -6.39 4.93 -8.53
C THR A 266 -7.06 4.73 -9.89
N ASN A 267 -8.24 5.30 -10.13
CA ASN A 267 -8.90 5.17 -11.43
C ASN A 267 -8.01 5.74 -12.53
N ASP A 268 -7.87 4.98 -13.63
CA ASP A 268 -7.01 5.33 -14.76
C ASP A 268 -5.52 5.46 -14.39
N MET A 269 -5.03 4.67 -13.43
CA MET A 269 -3.62 4.58 -13.00
C MET A 269 -3.10 3.12 -13.02
N PRO A 270 -2.94 2.50 -14.19
CA PRO A 270 -2.35 1.16 -14.26
C PRO A 270 -0.88 1.19 -13.83
N HIS A 271 -0.44 0.14 -13.14
CA HIS A 271 0.94 -0.04 -12.65
C HIS A 271 1.65 -1.26 -13.26
N ASP A 272 1.04 -1.90 -14.25
CA ASP A 272 1.53 -3.14 -14.86
C ASP A 272 2.90 -3.01 -15.54
N GLY A 273 3.26 -1.82 -16.04
CA GLY A 273 4.61 -1.55 -16.54
C GLY A 273 5.72 -1.79 -15.49
N TRP A 274 5.43 -1.63 -14.19
CA TRP A 274 6.40 -1.99 -13.16
C TRP A 274 6.60 -3.50 -13.02
N LEU A 275 5.60 -4.33 -13.37
CA LEU A 275 5.76 -5.79 -13.49
C LEU A 275 6.69 -6.16 -14.65
N ASP A 276 6.61 -5.43 -15.77
CA ASP A 276 7.50 -5.64 -16.92
C ASP A 276 8.97 -5.41 -16.52
N ILE A 277 9.23 -4.39 -15.69
CA ILE A 277 10.56 -4.17 -15.10
C ILE A 277 10.91 -5.32 -14.14
N ALA A 278 10.02 -5.69 -13.22
CA ALA A 278 10.33 -6.69 -12.20
C ALA A 278 10.73 -8.05 -12.78
N LYS A 279 10.11 -8.49 -13.89
CA LYS A 279 10.28 -9.83 -14.44
C LYS A 279 11.74 -10.26 -14.69
N PRO A 280 12.55 -9.54 -15.49
CA PRO A 280 13.95 -9.91 -15.68
C PRO A 280 14.79 -9.75 -14.41
N PHE A 281 14.45 -8.81 -13.52
CA PHE A 281 15.16 -8.63 -12.25
C PHE A 281 14.90 -9.78 -11.27
N ILE A 282 13.66 -10.28 -11.18
CA ILE A 282 13.32 -11.47 -10.39
C ILE A 282 14.10 -12.68 -10.91
N ALA A 283 14.14 -12.87 -12.23
CA ALA A 283 14.90 -13.96 -12.84
C ALA A 283 16.41 -13.86 -12.51
N ALA A 284 16.99 -12.66 -12.60
CA ALA A 284 18.37 -12.38 -12.22
C ALA A 284 18.62 -12.66 -10.73
N TYR A 285 17.70 -12.21 -9.86
CA TYR A 285 17.78 -12.39 -8.42
C TYR A 285 17.77 -13.89 -8.04
N HIS A 286 16.81 -14.66 -8.56
CA HIS A 286 16.74 -16.12 -8.36
C HIS A 286 18.04 -16.82 -8.78
N ALA A 287 18.63 -16.38 -9.90
CA ALA A 287 19.85 -16.96 -10.43
C ALA A 287 21.13 -16.57 -9.69
N GLY A 288 21.05 -15.67 -8.70
CA GLY A 288 22.25 -15.19 -7.99
C GLY A 288 23.02 -14.10 -8.74
N ALA A 289 22.46 -13.55 -9.82
CA ALA A 289 23.15 -12.56 -10.65
C ALA A 289 23.17 -11.19 -9.97
N THR A 290 24.24 -10.44 -10.20
CA THR A 290 24.42 -9.05 -9.73
C THR A 290 24.08 -8.02 -10.81
N SER A 291 23.51 -8.46 -11.94
CA SER A 291 23.09 -7.61 -13.04
C SER A 291 21.94 -8.27 -13.79
N VAL A 292 20.99 -7.46 -14.24
CA VAL A 292 19.81 -7.88 -15.01
C VAL A 292 20.11 -8.13 -16.49
N ASN A 293 21.23 -7.63 -17.02
CA ASN A 293 21.44 -7.48 -18.47
C ASN A 293 21.29 -8.78 -19.27
N SER A 294 21.70 -9.92 -18.73
CA SER A 294 21.58 -11.23 -19.40
C SER A 294 20.17 -11.83 -19.35
N TYR A 295 19.25 -11.20 -18.62
CA TYR A 295 17.86 -11.64 -18.44
C TYR A 295 16.86 -10.77 -19.23
N ILE A 296 17.36 -9.73 -19.91
CA ILE A 296 16.57 -8.91 -20.83
C ILE A 296 16.54 -9.60 -22.19
N THR A 297 15.38 -10.10 -22.58
CA THR A 297 15.21 -10.89 -23.82
C THR A 297 14.44 -10.17 -24.92
N SER A 298 13.91 -8.99 -24.64
CA SER A 298 13.13 -8.17 -25.57
C SER A 298 13.34 -6.69 -25.29
N ASP A 299 13.27 -5.86 -26.33
CA ASP A 299 13.31 -4.41 -26.17
C ASP A 299 11.99 -3.91 -25.58
N GLN A 300 12.06 -3.14 -24.49
CA GLN A 300 10.93 -2.46 -23.88
C GLN A 300 11.29 -1.05 -23.42
N LEU A 301 10.33 -0.13 -23.45
CA LEU A 301 10.38 1.16 -22.76
C LEU A 301 9.23 1.21 -21.75
N ILE A 302 9.55 1.33 -20.48
CA ILE A 302 8.57 1.49 -19.41
C ILE A 302 8.67 2.93 -18.92
N TYR A 303 7.54 3.59 -18.73
CA TYR A 303 7.52 4.99 -18.34
C TYR A 303 6.48 5.28 -17.29
N TRP A 304 6.72 6.29 -16.46
CA TRP A 304 5.75 6.74 -15.47
C TRP A 304 5.91 8.21 -15.13
N TYR A 305 4.81 8.80 -14.65
CA TYR A 305 4.72 10.19 -14.23
C TYR A 305 3.41 10.42 -13.47
N ARG A 306 3.35 11.52 -12.72
CA ARG A 306 2.10 11.98 -12.09
C ARG A 306 1.14 12.60 -13.10
N PRO A 307 -0.17 12.55 -12.85
CA PRO A 307 -1.14 13.09 -13.80
C PRO A 307 -1.15 14.62 -13.88
N THR A 308 -0.55 15.32 -12.92
CA THR A 308 -0.49 16.78 -12.82
C THR A 308 0.89 17.21 -12.30
N LEU A 309 1.23 18.48 -12.53
CA LEU A 309 2.41 19.09 -11.91
C LEU A 309 2.20 19.19 -10.40
N ARG A 310 3.25 18.95 -9.62
CA ARG A 310 3.24 19.01 -8.14
C ARG A 310 2.68 20.32 -7.61
N GLY A 311 2.97 21.41 -8.31
CA GLY A 311 2.62 22.77 -7.89
C GLY A 311 1.21 23.21 -8.29
N LEU A 312 0.46 22.39 -9.04
CA LEU A 312 -0.93 22.69 -9.37
C LEU A 312 -1.72 22.87 -8.07
N ASP A 313 -2.51 23.93 -7.98
CA ASP A 313 -3.27 24.26 -6.77
C ASP A 313 -4.70 23.70 -6.88
N CYS A 314 -5.04 22.80 -5.95
CA CYS A 314 -6.34 22.16 -5.82
C CYS A 314 -7.04 22.51 -4.49
N ASP A 315 -6.51 23.46 -3.72
CA ASP A 315 -6.95 23.73 -2.33
C ASP A 315 -8.46 23.98 -2.22
N ALA A 316 -9.03 24.68 -3.20
CA ALA A 316 -10.44 25.06 -3.19
C ALA A 316 -11.41 23.87 -3.33
N THR A 317 -10.94 22.72 -3.83
CA THR A 317 -11.78 21.55 -4.15
C THR A 317 -11.31 20.26 -3.51
N ASP A 318 -10.12 20.26 -2.90
CA ASP A 318 -9.50 19.05 -2.37
C ASP A 318 -10.15 18.58 -1.06
N THR A 319 -10.16 17.26 -0.85
CA THR A 319 -10.85 16.62 0.29
C THR A 319 -10.05 16.68 1.59
N THR A 320 -8.73 16.86 1.50
CA THR A 320 -7.82 16.85 2.66
C THR A 320 -7.49 18.25 3.21
N MET A 321 -8.12 19.29 2.66
CA MET A 321 -7.99 20.69 3.11
C MET A 321 -8.85 21.04 4.33
N VAL A 322 -9.32 20.02 5.05
CA VAL A 322 -10.16 20.14 6.24
C VAL A 322 -9.69 19.15 7.33
N PRO A 323 -10.06 19.37 8.61
CA PRO A 323 -9.75 18.41 9.66
C PRO A 323 -10.41 17.04 9.40
N ALA A 324 -9.70 15.96 9.73
CA ALA A 324 -10.19 14.59 9.66
C ALA A 324 -9.72 13.75 10.86
N ASN A 325 -10.11 12.47 10.93
CA ASN A 325 -9.65 11.61 12.01
C ASN A 325 -8.13 11.40 11.92
N ASN A 326 -7.41 11.80 12.96
CA ASN A 326 -5.96 11.63 13.05
C ASN A 326 -5.51 10.84 14.29
N ALA A 327 -6.36 9.93 14.80
CA ALA A 327 -6.00 9.09 15.95
C ALA A 327 -4.73 8.25 15.71
N SER A 328 -4.44 7.92 14.44
CA SER A 328 -3.25 7.19 14.01
C SER A 328 -1.99 8.06 13.88
N GLY A 329 -2.13 9.39 13.81
CA GLY A 329 -1.03 10.30 13.45
C GLY A 329 -0.63 10.26 11.97
N ASN A 330 -1.47 9.67 11.11
CA ASN A 330 -1.19 9.49 9.68
C ASN A 330 -1.87 10.53 8.77
N TYR A 331 -2.76 11.36 9.30
CA TYR A 331 -3.42 12.42 8.56
C TYR A 331 -2.68 13.75 8.71
N PHE A 332 -2.32 14.35 7.59
CA PHE A 332 -1.75 15.68 7.50
C PHE A 332 -2.76 16.54 6.73
N GLU A 333 -3.38 17.50 7.40
CA GLU A 333 -4.32 18.43 6.77
C GLU A 333 -3.57 19.30 5.75
N GLY A 334 -4.06 19.37 4.52
CA GLY A 334 -3.45 20.09 3.42
C GLY A 334 -3.04 19.19 2.24
N ARG A 335 -2.18 19.70 1.37
CA ARG A 335 -1.52 18.88 0.33
C ARG A 335 -0.73 17.72 0.98
N PRO A 336 -0.63 16.52 0.34
CA PRO A 336 0.02 15.36 0.93
C PRO A 336 1.39 15.68 1.54
N ASN A 337 1.63 15.33 2.80
CA ASN A 337 2.93 15.55 3.42
C ASN A 337 4.07 14.88 2.60
N GLY A 338 5.17 15.60 2.36
CA GLY A 338 6.28 15.12 1.53
C GLY A 338 6.16 15.45 0.04
N TRP A 339 5.07 16.10 -0.39
CA TRP A 339 4.87 16.47 -1.80
C TRP A 339 6.01 17.31 -2.39
N GLU A 340 6.73 18.06 -1.57
CA GLU A 340 7.86 18.90 -1.97
C GLU A 340 9.03 18.10 -2.53
N ASP A 341 9.22 16.86 -2.08
CA ASP A 341 10.35 16.02 -2.51
C ASP A 341 10.13 15.42 -3.91
N MET A 342 8.88 15.35 -4.36
CA MET A 342 8.47 14.67 -5.59
C MET A 342 8.77 15.51 -6.84
N GLN A 343 9.61 15.00 -7.75
CA GLN A 343 10.02 15.73 -8.95
C GLN A 343 8.91 15.86 -9.99
N ASP A 344 8.91 16.98 -10.72
CA ASP A 344 8.07 17.19 -11.90
C ASP A 344 8.74 16.60 -13.13
N SER A 345 8.73 15.28 -13.22
CA SER A 345 9.48 14.52 -14.22
C SER A 345 8.70 13.37 -14.84
N VAL A 346 9.04 13.07 -16.09
CA VAL A 346 8.69 11.82 -16.78
C VAL A 346 9.90 10.90 -16.71
N PHE A 347 9.69 9.74 -16.11
CA PHE A 347 10.70 8.72 -15.93
C PHE A 347 10.55 7.64 -16.99
N VAL A 348 11.67 7.16 -17.54
CA VAL A 348 11.68 6.08 -18.54
C VAL A 348 12.78 5.09 -18.24
N VAL A 349 12.44 3.81 -18.11
CA VAL A 349 13.38 2.69 -18.08
C VAL A 349 13.37 1.98 -19.43
N ALA A 350 14.53 1.91 -20.06
CA ALA A 350 14.76 1.14 -21.26
C ALA A 350 15.38 -0.22 -20.89
N LEU A 351 14.75 -1.30 -21.31
CA LEU A 351 15.28 -2.66 -21.24
C LEU A 351 15.63 -3.08 -22.67
N LEU A 352 16.91 -3.05 -23.03
CA LEU A 352 17.34 -3.20 -24.43
C LEU A 352 18.21 -4.44 -24.65
N THR A 353 17.94 -5.16 -25.74
CA THR A 353 18.75 -6.30 -26.21
C THR A 353 19.98 -5.86 -27.01
N ALA A 354 19.93 -4.67 -27.60
CA ALA A 354 21.02 -4.02 -28.33
C ALA A 354 20.94 -2.50 -28.13
N PRO A 355 22.06 -1.76 -28.23
CA PRO A 355 22.05 -0.31 -28.06
C PRO A 355 21.08 0.40 -29.02
N GLY A 356 20.57 1.54 -28.60
CA GLY A 356 19.67 2.39 -29.39
C GLY A 356 19.57 3.81 -28.84
N THR A 357 18.71 4.62 -29.44
CA THR A 357 18.42 5.99 -28.99
C THR A 357 16.99 6.06 -28.50
N VAL A 358 16.82 6.37 -27.21
CA VAL A 358 15.52 6.62 -26.57
C VAL A 358 15.16 8.08 -26.79
N ILE A 359 13.94 8.34 -27.26
CA ILE A 359 13.40 9.68 -27.50
C ILE A 359 12.17 9.82 -26.62
N ILE A 360 12.11 10.92 -25.87
CA ILE A 360 11.02 11.24 -24.94
C ILE A 360 10.50 12.62 -25.32
N ASP A 361 9.20 12.72 -25.59
CA ASP A 361 8.49 13.98 -25.76
C ASP A 361 7.49 14.14 -24.62
N SER A 362 7.73 15.14 -23.78
CA SER A 362 6.80 15.53 -22.72
C SER A 362 6.20 16.89 -23.04
N GLY A 363 4.93 16.92 -23.48
CA GLY A 363 4.20 18.16 -23.79
C GLY A 363 4.93 19.10 -24.77
N GLY A 364 5.72 18.55 -25.72
CA GLY A 364 6.54 19.29 -26.67
C GLY A 364 8.00 19.49 -26.24
N ASN A 365 8.38 19.09 -25.02
CA ASN A 365 9.78 19.02 -24.57
C ASN A 365 10.40 17.70 -25.06
N VAL A 366 11.04 17.74 -26.23
CA VAL A 366 11.67 16.57 -26.86
C VAL A 366 13.13 16.43 -26.45
N GLN A 367 13.50 15.30 -25.86
CA GLN A 367 14.88 14.93 -25.54
C GLN A 367 15.25 13.56 -26.12
N SER A 368 16.54 13.33 -26.34
CA SER A 368 17.06 12.08 -26.90
C SER A 368 18.29 11.61 -26.14
N PHE A 369 18.36 10.32 -25.87
CA PHE A 369 19.39 9.69 -25.06
C PHE A 369 19.92 8.44 -25.74
N ASN A 370 21.24 8.26 -25.74
CA ASN A 370 21.83 6.99 -26.15
C ASN A 370 21.70 5.98 -25.00
N ALA A 371 21.09 4.84 -25.27
CA ALA A 371 20.89 3.75 -24.34
C ALA A 371 21.72 2.53 -24.77
N PRO A 372 22.56 1.96 -23.90
CA PRO A 372 23.27 0.71 -24.18
C PRO A 372 22.31 -0.48 -24.19
N ALA A 373 22.80 -1.66 -24.61
CA ALA A 373 22.13 -2.91 -24.27
C ALA A 373 22.16 -3.12 -22.75
N GLY A 374 21.12 -3.72 -22.19
CA GLY A 374 20.90 -3.80 -20.75
C GLY A 374 19.74 -2.91 -20.30
N ALA A 375 19.68 -2.67 -18.99
CA ALA A 375 18.71 -1.76 -18.40
C ALA A 375 19.31 -0.36 -18.22
N SER A 376 18.55 0.69 -18.48
CA SER A 376 18.97 2.09 -18.26
C SER A 376 17.76 2.96 -17.94
N ALA A 377 17.93 3.95 -17.06
CA ALA A 377 16.89 4.91 -16.70
C ALA A 377 17.21 6.31 -17.23
N PHE A 378 16.17 7.04 -17.61
CA PHE A 378 16.20 8.40 -18.10
C PHE A 378 15.10 9.22 -17.43
N GLU A 379 15.32 10.52 -17.32
CA GLU A 379 14.41 11.46 -16.70
C GLU A 379 14.36 12.73 -17.55
N VAL A 380 13.16 13.23 -17.82
CA VAL A 380 12.95 14.53 -18.48
C VAL A 380 11.98 15.36 -17.66
N SER A 381 12.18 16.68 -17.63
CA SER A 381 11.22 17.59 -16.99
C SER A 381 9.85 17.47 -17.64
N MET A 382 8.84 17.14 -16.84
CA MET A 382 7.50 16.89 -17.33
C MET A 382 6.82 18.20 -17.75
N GLN A 383 6.04 18.17 -18.83
CA GLN A 383 5.20 19.28 -19.28
C GLN A 383 3.76 18.81 -19.47
N VAL A 384 2.82 19.74 -19.26
CA VAL A 384 1.39 19.54 -19.53
C VAL A 384 1.19 19.16 -21.00
N GLY A 385 0.33 18.17 -21.24
CA GLY A 385 -0.05 17.69 -22.57
C GLY A 385 0.31 16.22 -22.80
N GLN A 386 0.45 15.88 -24.08
CA GLN A 386 0.73 14.52 -24.55
C GLN A 386 2.13 14.06 -24.17
N GLN A 387 2.25 12.79 -23.81
CA GLN A 387 3.53 12.13 -23.54
C GLN A 387 3.77 11.07 -24.62
N GLN A 388 4.91 11.12 -25.30
CA GLN A 388 5.25 10.22 -26.40
C GLN A 388 6.69 9.69 -26.25
N PHE A 389 6.88 8.43 -26.62
CA PHE A 389 8.14 7.71 -26.43
C PHE A 389 8.53 6.97 -27.70
N ALA A 390 9.83 6.86 -27.97
CA ALA A 390 10.34 6.04 -29.06
C ALA A 390 11.72 5.46 -28.75
N LEU A 391 12.01 4.30 -29.36
CA LEU A 391 13.33 3.70 -29.45
C LEU A 391 13.71 3.63 -30.93
N THR A 392 14.88 4.16 -31.29
CA THR A 392 15.41 4.11 -32.65
C THR A 392 16.79 3.45 -32.69
N ARG A 393 17.14 2.86 -33.84
CA ARG A 393 18.49 2.37 -34.16
C ARG A 393 18.87 2.92 -35.53
N GLY A 394 19.65 4.01 -35.53
CA GLY A 394 19.88 4.79 -36.75
C GLY A 394 18.57 5.45 -37.21
N SER A 395 18.17 5.23 -38.46
CA SER A 395 16.93 5.76 -39.02
C SER A 395 15.70 4.86 -38.81
N THR A 396 15.87 3.70 -38.16
CA THR A 396 14.80 2.72 -37.97
C THR A 396 14.17 2.89 -36.59
N THR A 397 12.86 3.13 -36.55
CA THR A 397 12.05 3.04 -35.34
C THR A 397 11.88 1.57 -34.95
N VAL A 398 12.23 1.23 -33.72
CA VAL A 398 12.08 -0.10 -33.12
C VAL A 398 10.80 -0.17 -32.29
N LEU A 399 10.56 0.86 -31.48
CA LEU A 399 9.35 1.05 -30.68
C LEU A 399 8.92 2.50 -30.80
N ASP A 400 7.62 2.77 -30.83
CA ASP A 400 7.05 4.09 -30.65
C ASP A 400 5.64 3.99 -30.08
N GLY A 401 5.23 5.02 -29.34
CA GLY A 401 3.88 5.09 -28.82
C GLY A 401 3.61 6.34 -28.03
N VAL A 402 2.32 6.64 -27.89
CA VAL A 402 1.77 7.75 -27.11
C VAL A 402 1.19 7.16 -25.83
N SER A 403 1.37 7.86 -24.72
CA SER A 403 0.70 7.48 -23.48
C SER A 403 -0.82 7.66 -23.55
N LEU A 404 -1.58 6.81 -22.85
CA LEU A 404 -3.03 6.94 -22.78
C LEU A 404 -3.48 8.12 -21.91
N LYS A 405 -2.61 8.59 -21.01
CA LYS A 405 -2.93 9.64 -20.04
C LYS A 405 -2.09 10.89 -20.29
N ASP A 406 -2.72 12.01 -20.61
CA ASP A 406 -2.00 13.28 -20.71
C ASP A 406 -1.67 13.83 -19.31
N ILE A 407 -0.57 14.57 -19.21
CA ILE A 407 -0.32 15.41 -18.03
C ILE A 407 -1.26 16.61 -18.11
N SER A 408 -2.04 16.80 -17.06
CA SER A 408 -3.13 17.76 -17.01
C SER A 408 -2.76 19.04 -16.26
N SER A 409 -3.36 20.16 -16.68
CA SER A 409 -3.34 21.43 -15.95
C SER A 409 -4.60 21.63 -15.08
N ILE A 410 -5.46 20.62 -14.97
CA ILE A 410 -6.67 20.65 -14.13
C ILE A 410 -6.57 19.62 -13.00
N CYS A 411 -7.16 19.95 -11.84
CA CYS A 411 -7.30 19.03 -10.71
C CYS A 411 -8.27 17.91 -11.09
N ILE A 412 -7.74 16.75 -11.46
CA ILE A 412 -8.54 15.55 -11.77
C ILE A 412 -9.30 15.17 -10.51
N CYS A 413 -10.63 15.03 -10.64
CA CYS A 413 -11.54 14.85 -9.51
C CYS A 413 -11.46 15.94 -8.42
N GLY A 414 -10.88 17.11 -8.72
CA GLY A 414 -10.76 18.19 -7.75
C GLY A 414 -9.74 17.94 -6.64
N ILE A 415 -8.90 16.92 -6.74
CA ILE A 415 -7.96 16.51 -5.68
C ILE A 415 -6.49 16.56 -6.11
N TYR A 416 -5.61 16.53 -5.12
CA TYR A 416 -4.17 16.29 -5.25
C TYR A 416 -3.90 14.80 -5.53
N ASN A 417 -3.89 14.40 -6.80
CA ASN A 417 -3.51 13.05 -7.18
C ASN A 417 -1.98 12.92 -7.35
N PHE A 418 -1.33 12.35 -6.33
CA PHE A 418 0.10 12.02 -6.34
C PHE A 418 0.39 10.55 -6.68
N ASN A 419 -0.61 9.76 -7.09
CA ASN A 419 -0.38 8.46 -7.69
C ASN A 419 0.33 8.60 -9.06
N ALA A 420 0.99 7.55 -9.53
CA ALA A 420 1.65 7.52 -10.82
C ALA A 420 0.80 6.83 -11.88
N TYR A 421 0.82 7.36 -13.09
CA TYR A 421 0.42 6.59 -14.26
C TYR A 421 1.65 5.85 -14.78
N VAL A 422 1.53 4.54 -15.04
CA VAL A 422 2.61 3.73 -15.60
C VAL A 422 2.17 3.18 -16.96
N GLY A 423 3.06 3.23 -17.94
CA GLY A 423 2.85 2.63 -19.25
C GLY A 423 4.09 1.92 -19.77
N THR A 424 3.92 1.19 -20.86
CA THR A 424 4.96 0.34 -21.44
C THR A 424 4.86 0.34 -22.97
N LEU A 425 6.00 0.21 -23.65
CA LEU A 425 6.13 -0.04 -25.09
C LEU A 425 6.96 -1.33 -25.30
N PRO A 426 6.50 -2.30 -26.11
CA PRO A 426 5.19 -2.35 -26.77
C PRO A 426 4.03 -2.26 -25.78
N GLN A 427 2.90 -1.70 -26.24
CA GLN A 427 1.76 -1.46 -25.35
C GLN A 427 1.29 -2.75 -24.66
N GLY A 428 1.09 -2.66 -23.34
CA GLY A 428 0.50 -3.70 -22.52
C GLY A 428 -1.00 -3.91 -22.78
N PHE A 429 -1.63 -4.70 -21.91
CA PHE A 429 -3.08 -4.91 -21.94
C PHE A 429 -3.80 -3.69 -21.36
N VAL A 430 -5.10 -3.56 -21.67
CA VAL A 430 -5.93 -2.51 -21.06
C VAL A 430 -6.26 -2.93 -19.64
N ASP A 431 -5.78 -2.17 -18.66
CA ASP A 431 -5.99 -2.41 -17.24
C ASP A 431 -6.89 -1.33 -16.65
N GLN A 432 -8.02 -1.74 -16.09
CA GLN A 432 -9.09 -0.85 -15.66
C GLN A 432 -9.69 -1.32 -14.33
N LEU A 433 -9.95 -0.36 -13.44
CA LEU A 433 -10.71 -0.64 -12.22
C LEU A 433 -12.08 -1.21 -12.56
N GLN A 434 -12.45 -2.27 -11.85
CA GLN A 434 -13.76 -2.88 -11.97
C GLN A 434 -14.81 -2.09 -11.18
N ARG A 435 -16.08 -2.42 -11.40
CA ARG A 435 -17.23 -1.74 -10.78
C ARG A 435 -17.09 -1.61 -9.25
N ASP A 436 -16.71 -2.68 -8.58
CA ASP A 436 -16.65 -2.70 -7.11
C ASP A 436 -15.45 -1.91 -6.56
N GLY A 437 -14.37 -1.79 -7.35
CA GLY A 437 -13.25 -0.87 -7.10
C GLY A 437 -13.53 0.60 -7.44
N LEU A 438 -14.73 0.93 -7.93
CA LEU A 438 -15.18 2.31 -8.22
C LEU A 438 -16.33 2.76 -7.31
N ALA A 439 -16.75 1.91 -6.37
CA ALA A 439 -17.99 2.09 -5.61
C ALA A 439 -18.04 3.36 -4.75
N SER A 440 -16.89 3.86 -4.29
CA SER A 440 -16.72 5.01 -3.41
C SER A 440 -16.08 6.22 -4.11
N LEU A 441 -16.00 6.22 -5.45
CA LEU A 441 -15.26 7.23 -6.21
C LEU A 441 -15.75 8.67 -5.96
N THR A 442 -17.06 8.86 -5.76
CA THR A 442 -17.62 10.20 -5.52
C THR A 442 -17.66 10.60 -4.05
N ALA A 443 -17.42 9.68 -3.12
CA ALA A 443 -17.53 9.94 -1.68
C ALA A 443 -16.47 10.97 -1.25
N GLY A 444 -16.84 12.10 -0.64
CA GLY A 444 -15.87 13.11 -0.18
C GLY A 444 -15.31 14.04 -1.26
N LEU A 445 -15.66 13.85 -2.53
CA LEU A 445 -15.28 14.81 -3.58
C LEU A 445 -16.12 16.08 -3.47
N HIS A 446 -15.50 17.25 -3.64
CA HIS A 446 -16.18 18.55 -3.67
C HIS A 446 -16.57 19.01 -5.09
N VAL A 447 -16.40 18.13 -6.09
CA VAL A 447 -16.73 18.39 -7.50
C VAL A 447 -17.62 17.30 -8.08
N SER A 448 -18.40 17.65 -9.11
CA SER A 448 -19.25 16.72 -9.86
C SER A 448 -18.65 16.28 -11.20
N THR A 449 -17.39 16.62 -11.47
CA THR A 449 -16.71 16.38 -12.76
C THR A 449 -16.17 14.96 -12.90
N CYS A 450 -16.15 14.15 -11.83
CA CYS A 450 -15.70 12.77 -11.87
C CYS A 450 -16.86 11.77 -11.90
N SER A 451 -16.69 10.75 -12.74
CA SER A 451 -17.64 9.64 -12.93
C SER A 451 -16.98 8.34 -12.49
N ALA A 452 -17.76 7.45 -11.87
CA ALA A 452 -17.32 6.12 -11.42
C ALA A 452 -17.19 5.15 -12.62
N THR A 453 -16.35 5.54 -13.59
CA THR A 453 -16.12 4.84 -14.85
C THR A 453 -14.68 5.08 -15.31
N PRO A 454 -13.95 4.07 -15.78
CA PRO A 454 -12.66 4.26 -16.42
C PRO A 454 -12.78 5.22 -17.61
N SER A 455 -11.81 6.12 -17.77
CA SER A 455 -11.83 7.17 -18.80
C SER A 455 -10.70 7.06 -19.83
N LEU A 456 -9.68 6.24 -19.58
CA LEU A 456 -8.60 6.03 -20.55
C LEU A 456 -9.13 5.36 -21.83
N PRO A 457 -8.60 5.76 -23.01
CA PRO A 457 -8.93 5.08 -24.25
C PRO A 457 -8.37 3.65 -24.24
N THR A 458 -9.05 2.74 -24.94
CA THR A 458 -8.60 1.34 -25.08
C THR A 458 -7.40 1.18 -26.01
N THR A 459 -7.10 2.20 -26.83
CA THR A 459 -5.94 2.25 -27.72
C THR A 459 -5.33 3.66 -27.71
N PRO A 460 -4.00 3.80 -27.73
CA PRO A 460 -3.34 5.10 -27.82
C PRO A 460 -3.72 5.85 -29.09
N ALA A 461 -3.66 7.17 -29.01
CA ALA A 461 -3.70 7.99 -30.20
C ALA A 461 -2.49 7.65 -31.10
N PRO A 462 -2.63 7.72 -32.43
CA PRO A 462 -1.48 7.62 -33.32
C PRO A 462 -0.49 8.75 -32.98
N PRO A 463 0.83 8.49 -33.04
CA PRO A 463 1.84 9.50 -32.75
C PRO A 463 1.65 10.75 -33.60
N SER A 464 1.50 11.91 -32.94
CA SER A 464 1.19 13.20 -33.57
C SER A 464 2.30 13.67 -34.51
N THR A 465 3.54 13.25 -34.26
CA THR A 465 4.70 13.36 -35.15
C THR A 465 5.57 12.12 -35.02
N THR A 466 6.21 11.68 -36.10
CA THR A 466 7.25 10.66 -36.00
C THR A 466 8.40 11.26 -35.19
N LEU A 467 8.68 10.72 -34.00
CA LEU A 467 9.84 11.12 -33.21
C LEU A 467 11.10 10.68 -33.96
N VAL A 468 11.63 11.58 -34.78
CA VAL A 468 12.92 11.42 -35.46
C VAL A 468 13.96 12.13 -34.60
N PRO A 469 15.14 11.53 -34.35
CA PRO A 469 16.19 12.22 -33.61
C PRO A 469 16.47 13.59 -34.27
N PRO A 470 16.54 14.69 -33.50
CA PRO A 470 16.90 15.97 -34.06
C PRO A 470 18.27 15.86 -34.76
N THR A 471 18.38 16.39 -35.97
CA THR A 471 19.59 16.39 -36.80
C THR A 471 20.65 17.38 -36.30
N GLY A 472 20.97 17.33 -35.00
CA GLY A 472 21.95 18.17 -34.32
C GLY A 472 22.99 17.35 -33.59
N ASN A 473 24.26 17.74 -33.72
CA ASN A 473 25.43 17.09 -33.10
C ASN A 473 25.21 16.77 -31.61
N PRO A 474 25.69 15.62 -31.10
CA PRO A 474 25.49 15.22 -29.71
C PRO A 474 26.29 16.13 -28.76
N THR A 475 25.61 16.85 -27.89
CA THR A 475 26.24 17.40 -26.68
C THR A 475 26.41 16.25 -25.70
N THR A 476 27.63 15.73 -25.61
CA THR A 476 28.02 14.76 -24.58
C THR A 476 27.93 15.42 -23.21
N THR A 477 26.86 15.14 -22.46
CA THR A 477 26.84 15.37 -21.02
C THR A 477 27.14 14.04 -20.35
N SER A 478 28.39 13.87 -19.92
CA SER A 478 28.80 12.74 -19.11
C SER A 478 28.08 12.79 -17.77
N SER A 479 27.27 11.79 -17.47
CA SER A 479 26.75 11.52 -16.13
C SER A 479 27.93 11.17 -15.21
N SER A 480 28.16 12.00 -14.18
CA SER A 480 29.17 11.73 -13.16
C SER A 480 28.57 10.88 -12.04
N THR A 481 29.13 9.68 -11.89
CA THR A 481 29.02 8.82 -10.72
C THR A 481 29.40 9.61 -9.46
N LYS A 482 28.48 9.75 -8.49
CA LYS A 482 28.80 10.38 -7.20
C LYS A 482 29.41 9.37 -6.24
N THR A 483 30.71 9.52 -6.00
CA THR A 483 31.44 8.94 -4.88
C THR A 483 31.34 9.86 -3.65
N GLN A 484 31.10 9.26 -2.48
CA GLN A 484 31.13 9.89 -1.15
C GLN A 484 32.43 10.65 -0.85
N THR A 485 32.36 11.86 -0.27
CA THR A 485 33.29 12.28 0.81
C THR A 485 32.69 13.43 1.65
N SER A 486 33.04 13.40 2.93
CA SER A 486 32.62 14.17 4.10
C SER A 486 33.16 15.61 4.22
N THR A 487 32.39 16.41 4.98
CA THR A 487 32.77 17.56 5.87
C THR A 487 33.52 18.76 5.29
N THR A 488 33.00 19.98 5.51
CA THR A 488 33.54 20.93 6.52
C THR A 488 32.53 22.07 6.77
N SER A 489 32.38 22.45 8.04
CA SER A 489 31.54 23.51 8.57
C SER A 489 31.93 24.93 8.14
N SER A 490 30.95 25.82 8.01
CA SER A 490 31.17 27.27 8.12
C SER A 490 30.04 27.92 8.93
N THR A 491 30.46 28.51 10.05
CA THR A 491 29.71 29.32 10.99
C THR A 491 29.16 30.60 10.35
N SER A 492 27.91 30.94 10.64
CA SER A 492 27.42 32.32 10.48
C SER A 492 26.44 32.67 11.59
N THR A 493 26.87 33.62 12.40
CA THR A 493 26.23 34.27 13.53
C THR A 493 25.22 35.32 13.04
N THR A 494 23.96 35.30 13.51
CA THR A 494 23.22 36.57 13.72
C THR A 494 22.04 36.46 14.71
N THR A 495 22.15 37.31 15.74
CA THR A 495 21.12 38.12 16.41
C THR A 495 19.81 37.51 16.93
N THR A 496 19.78 37.48 18.26
CA THR A 496 18.66 37.56 19.18
C THR A 496 17.74 38.75 18.90
N SER A 497 16.43 38.51 18.85
CA SER A 497 15.40 39.52 19.10
C SER A 497 14.33 38.93 20.01
N THR A 498 14.32 39.44 21.24
CA THR A 498 13.42 39.13 22.34
C THR A 498 12.06 39.77 22.11
N THR A 499 10.97 39.00 22.20
CA THR A 499 9.63 39.58 22.41
C THR A 499 8.87 38.73 23.41
N SER A 500 8.55 39.35 24.53
CA SER A 500 7.77 38.83 25.65
C SER A 500 6.32 38.56 25.24
N SER A 501 5.74 37.46 25.73
CA SER A 501 4.28 37.34 25.85
C SER A 501 3.89 36.71 27.19
N THR A 502 2.89 37.36 27.77
CA THR A 502 2.28 37.24 29.08
C THR A 502 1.55 35.93 29.33
N SER A 503 1.81 35.34 30.50
CA SER A 503 1.05 34.24 31.09
C SER A 503 -0.39 34.66 31.43
N LYS A 504 -1.37 33.88 30.98
CA LYS A 504 -2.73 33.90 31.53
C LYS A 504 -3.09 32.51 32.04
N THR A 505 -3.23 32.43 33.36
CA THR A 505 -3.85 31.37 34.13
C THR A 505 -5.31 31.22 33.72
N SER A 506 -5.73 29.99 33.40
CA SER A 506 -7.14 29.62 33.39
C SER A 506 -7.32 28.29 34.10
N THR A 507 -8.25 28.32 35.04
CA THR A 507 -8.61 27.33 36.05
C THR A 507 -9.27 26.11 35.40
N THR A 508 -8.78 24.90 35.66
CA THR A 508 -9.47 23.66 35.30
C THR A 508 -10.04 23.01 36.54
N THR A 509 -11.36 22.89 36.56
CA THR A 509 -12.18 22.23 37.57
C THR A 509 -11.89 20.73 37.59
N THR A 510 -11.51 20.23 38.76
CA THR A 510 -11.30 18.82 39.05
C THR A 510 -12.64 18.10 39.13
N THR A 511 -12.90 17.17 38.21
CA THR A 511 -14.00 16.20 38.35
C THR A 511 -13.39 14.80 38.49
N SER A 512 -13.54 14.24 39.68
CA SER A 512 -13.14 12.90 40.07
C SER A 512 -13.99 11.84 39.36
N THR A 513 -13.37 10.94 38.61
CA THR A 513 -13.97 9.67 38.17
C THR A 513 -13.26 8.51 38.87
N THR A 514 -13.99 7.90 39.81
CA THR A 514 -13.62 6.68 40.51
C THR A 514 -13.53 5.50 39.55
N SER A 515 -12.33 4.96 39.42
CA SER A 515 -12.04 3.65 38.84
C SER A 515 -12.63 2.56 39.75
N SER A 516 -13.41 1.63 39.18
CA SER A 516 -13.88 0.42 39.87
C SER A 516 -13.68 -0.78 38.94
N ALA A 517 -13.06 -1.83 39.48
CA ALA A 517 -12.44 -2.94 38.78
C ALA A 517 -13.43 -3.88 38.05
N SER A 518 -12.90 -4.59 37.04
CA SER A 518 -13.59 -5.65 36.30
C SER A 518 -13.48 -6.99 37.06
N PRO A 519 -14.58 -7.71 37.34
CA PRO A 519 -14.53 -9.07 37.85
C PRO A 519 -14.75 -10.12 36.75
N THR A 520 -14.10 -11.26 36.97
CA THR A 520 -14.07 -12.49 36.18
C THR A 520 -15.46 -13.12 35.93
N GLY A 521 -15.79 -13.36 34.66
CA GLY A 521 -17.00 -14.05 34.17
C GLY A 521 -17.52 -13.39 32.89
N SER A 522 -18.16 -14.13 31.98
CA SER A 522 -18.72 -13.66 30.70
C SER A 522 -19.83 -12.63 30.88
N SER A 523 -19.46 -11.43 31.31
CA SER A 523 -20.34 -10.30 31.49
C SER A 523 -20.49 -9.58 30.15
N VAL A 524 -21.73 -9.36 29.74
CA VAL A 524 -22.08 -8.56 28.56
C VAL A 524 -22.72 -7.26 29.03
N CYS A 525 -22.80 -6.28 28.14
CA CYS A 525 -23.59 -5.10 28.44
C CYS A 525 -25.06 -5.49 28.63
N ILE A 526 -25.69 -4.99 29.70
CA ILE A 526 -27.13 -5.21 30.00
C ILE A 526 -27.89 -3.88 30.21
N ALA A 527 -27.23 -2.74 30.07
CA ALA A 527 -27.85 -1.44 30.00
C ALA A 527 -26.91 -0.48 29.28
N GLY A 528 -27.44 0.39 28.43
CA GLY A 528 -26.64 1.38 27.72
C GLY A 528 -27.45 2.61 27.34
N THR A 529 -26.75 3.65 26.90
CA THR A 529 -27.34 4.92 26.46
C THR A 529 -26.57 5.43 25.24
N GLY A 530 -27.14 6.37 24.50
CA GLY A 530 -26.50 7.04 23.37
C GLY A 530 -26.90 8.51 23.29
N PRO A 531 -26.25 9.34 22.47
CA PRO A 531 -26.62 10.74 22.30
C PRO A 531 -27.88 10.89 21.42
N GLY A 532 -28.67 11.94 21.64
CA GLY A 532 -29.78 12.29 20.72
C GLY A 532 -30.83 11.19 20.55
N ASN A 533 -31.16 10.86 19.31
CA ASN A 533 -32.10 9.80 18.95
C ASN A 533 -31.51 8.37 19.08
N TYR A 534 -30.22 8.21 19.41
CA TYR A 534 -29.66 6.91 19.81
C TYR A 534 -30.14 6.44 21.19
N VAL A 535 -30.65 7.34 22.06
CA VAL A 535 -31.03 6.99 23.44
C VAL A 535 -31.92 5.75 23.50
N GLY A 536 -32.95 5.69 22.64
CA GLY A 536 -33.87 4.55 22.59
C GLY A 536 -33.23 3.28 22.06
N LEU A 537 -32.48 3.38 20.95
CA LEU A 537 -31.80 2.26 20.31
C LEU A 537 -30.73 1.64 21.20
N CYS A 538 -29.88 2.47 21.80
CA CYS A 538 -28.83 2.02 22.71
C CYS A 538 -29.42 1.43 24.00
N SER A 539 -30.47 2.03 24.55
CA SER A 539 -31.17 1.45 25.71
C SER A 539 -31.69 0.04 25.40
N PHE A 540 -32.34 -0.14 24.24
CA PHE A 540 -32.89 -1.43 23.85
C PHE A 540 -31.80 -2.45 23.50
N CYS A 541 -30.88 -2.11 22.60
CA CYS A 541 -29.89 -3.05 22.08
C CYS A 541 -28.88 -3.47 23.16
N CYS A 542 -28.39 -2.51 23.95
CA CYS A 542 -27.44 -2.78 25.02
C CYS A 542 -28.05 -3.59 26.16
N ASN A 543 -29.37 -3.57 26.35
CA ASN A 543 -30.03 -4.43 27.33
C ASN A 543 -29.90 -5.92 27.01
N TYR A 544 -29.68 -6.26 25.73
CA TYR A 544 -29.57 -7.64 25.24
C TYR A 544 -28.17 -8.00 24.74
N GLY A 545 -27.13 -7.30 25.21
CA GLY A 545 -25.74 -7.62 24.86
C GLY A 545 -25.24 -7.09 23.51
N TYR A 546 -26.11 -6.48 22.70
CA TYR A 546 -25.71 -5.81 21.45
C TYR A 546 -25.47 -4.32 21.70
N CYS A 547 -24.26 -3.98 22.15
CA CYS A 547 -23.90 -2.60 22.53
C CYS A 547 -22.62 -2.15 21.80
N PRO A 548 -22.70 -1.81 20.50
CA PRO A 548 -21.53 -1.41 19.74
C PRO A 548 -20.91 -0.12 20.31
N PRO A 549 -19.59 -0.10 20.57
CA PRO A 549 -18.90 1.10 21.02
C PRO A 549 -18.93 2.17 19.91
N GLY A 550 -19.12 3.43 20.29
CA GLY A 550 -19.31 4.56 19.36
C GLY A 550 -20.68 5.20 19.57
N PRO A 551 -21.74 4.72 18.88
CA PRO A 551 -23.09 5.28 19.04
C PRO A 551 -23.70 5.00 20.42
N CYS A 552 -23.26 3.92 21.09
CA CYS A 552 -23.73 3.53 22.42
C CYS A 552 -22.61 3.52 23.47
N THR A 553 -22.98 3.88 24.69
CA THR A 553 -22.17 3.76 25.91
C THR A 553 -22.84 2.76 26.84
N CYS A 554 -22.14 1.69 27.17
CA CYS A 554 -22.62 0.73 28.16
C CYS A 554 -22.60 1.35 29.56
N THR A 555 -23.72 1.26 30.28
CA THR A 555 -23.89 1.80 31.64
C THR A 555 -23.97 0.73 32.72
N ALA A 556 -24.20 -0.54 32.35
CA ALA A 556 -24.13 -1.68 33.27
C ALA A 556 -23.73 -2.99 32.56
N TYR A 557 -22.92 -3.80 33.23
CA TYR A 557 -22.53 -5.15 32.78
C TYR A 557 -23.15 -6.22 33.68
N GLY A 558 -23.54 -7.35 33.10
CA GLY A 558 -24.14 -8.45 33.83
C GLY A 558 -24.28 -9.72 32.98
N THR A 559 -25.08 -10.68 33.47
CA THR A 559 -25.39 -11.91 32.73
C THR A 559 -26.24 -11.62 31.50
N GLN A 560 -25.95 -12.29 30.38
CA GLN A 560 -26.70 -12.13 29.12
C GLN A 560 -28.20 -12.26 29.33
N VAL A 561 -28.93 -11.19 28.97
CA VAL A 561 -30.39 -11.19 28.91
C VAL A 561 -30.81 -11.74 27.54
N PRO A 562 -31.69 -12.75 27.46
CA PRO A 562 -32.19 -13.23 26.18
C PRO A 562 -32.96 -12.12 25.43
N PRO A 563 -32.69 -11.88 24.14
CA PRO A 563 -33.44 -10.90 23.37
C PRO A 563 -34.89 -11.36 23.13
N PRO A 564 -35.82 -10.43 22.81
CA PRO A 564 -37.15 -10.78 22.33
C PRO A 564 -37.07 -11.69 21.08
N PRO A 565 -38.12 -12.45 20.73
CA PRO A 565 -38.11 -13.25 19.51
C PRO A 565 -37.85 -12.42 18.26
N ILE A 566 -37.22 -13.04 17.26
CA ILE A 566 -36.98 -12.43 15.95
C ILE A 566 -38.32 -12.28 15.22
N THR A 567 -38.63 -11.06 14.75
CA THR A 567 -39.87 -10.74 14.03
C THR A 567 -39.71 -10.72 12.52
N ASN A 568 -38.48 -10.84 11.99
CA ASN A 568 -38.13 -10.65 10.58
C ASN A 568 -38.54 -9.28 10.04
N THR A 569 -38.57 -8.26 10.90
CA THR A 569 -38.84 -6.88 10.49
C THR A 569 -37.50 -6.21 10.16
N PRO A 570 -37.23 -5.89 8.89
CA PRO A 570 -35.99 -5.22 8.54
C PRO A 570 -36.01 -3.77 9.07
N GLY A 571 -34.91 -3.36 9.69
CA GLY A 571 -34.71 -2.00 10.19
C GLY A 571 -33.57 -1.29 9.47
N TYR A 572 -33.80 -0.03 9.11
CA TYR A 572 -32.83 0.82 8.43
C TYR A 572 -32.77 2.19 9.12
N PRO A 573 -31.64 2.91 9.02
CA PRO A 573 -31.57 4.28 9.50
C PRO A 573 -32.68 5.16 8.88
N LEU A 574 -33.24 6.06 9.68
CA LEU A 574 -34.13 7.10 9.18
C LEU A 574 -33.43 7.94 8.08
N PRO A 575 -34.11 8.36 7.00
CA PRO A 575 -33.49 9.19 5.97
C PRO A 575 -32.83 10.45 6.55
N GLY A 576 -31.53 10.60 6.29
CA GLY A 576 -30.70 11.69 6.83
C GLY A 576 -29.78 11.29 7.97
N GLU A 577 -29.98 10.09 8.53
CA GLU A 577 -29.06 9.48 9.51
C GLU A 577 -27.96 8.68 8.82
N ASP A 578 -26.79 8.60 9.44
CA ASP A 578 -25.62 7.89 8.89
C ASP A 578 -25.64 6.37 9.15
N ASN A 579 -24.62 5.66 8.65
CA ASN A 579 -24.55 4.20 8.74
C ASN A 579 -24.29 3.66 10.15
N SER A 580 -23.96 4.50 11.14
CA SER A 580 -23.79 4.04 12.52
C SER A 580 -25.10 3.65 13.21
N TYR A 581 -26.26 4.00 12.61
CA TYR A 581 -27.57 3.47 12.99
C TYR A 581 -27.88 2.09 12.39
N LEU A 582 -27.22 1.68 11.30
CA LEU A 582 -27.64 0.52 10.50
C LEU A 582 -27.69 -0.77 11.33
N GLY A 583 -26.61 -1.03 12.08
CA GLY A 583 -26.54 -2.21 12.95
C GLY A 583 -27.58 -2.16 14.08
N LEU A 584 -27.80 -0.99 14.68
CA LEU A 584 -28.76 -0.80 15.77
C LEU A 584 -30.20 -0.91 15.30
N CYS A 585 -30.55 -0.30 14.15
CA CYS A 585 -31.87 -0.40 13.54
C CYS A 585 -32.16 -1.82 13.07
N SER A 586 -31.20 -2.48 12.41
CA SER A 586 -31.34 -3.86 11.97
C SER A 586 -31.63 -4.78 13.16
N TYR A 587 -30.87 -4.67 14.25
CA TYR A 587 -31.08 -5.48 15.45
C TYR A 587 -32.39 -5.14 16.16
N ALA A 588 -32.64 -3.86 16.44
CA ALA A 588 -33.79 -3.42 17.22
C ALA A 588 -35.13 -3.72 16.52
N CYS A 589 -35.25 -3.37 15.23
CA CYS A 589 -36.49 -3.60 14.47
C CYS A 589 -36.76 -5.10 14.33
N ASN A 590 -35.72 -5.91 14.13
CA ASN A 590 -35.85 -7.36 14.03
C ASN A 590 -36.22 -8.04 15.37
N HIS A 591 -36.17 -7.30 16.49
CA HIS A 591 -36.61 -7.72 17.83
C HIS A 591 -37.83 -6.93 18.33
N GLY A 592 -38.57 -6.26 17.43
CA GLY A 592 -39.86 -5.63 17.73
C GLY A 592 -39.79 -4.20 18.28
N TYR A 593 -38.61 -3.57 18.31
CA TYR A 593 -38.45 -2.16 18.69
C TYR A 593 -37.89 -1.35 17.52
N CYS A 594 -38.77 -0.62 16.81
CA CYS A 594 -38.39 0.17 15.62
C CYS A 594 -38.86 1.63 15.81
N PRO A 595 -38.04 2.48 16.46
CA PRO A 595 -38.45 3.84 16.80
C PRO A 595 -38.34 4.79 15.60
N PRO A 596 -39.45 5.35 15.08
CA PRO A 596 -39.50 6.15 13.83
C PRO A 596 -38.67 7.45 13.88
N THR A 597 -38.12 7.78 15.04
CA THR A 597 -37.22 8.91 15.25
C THR A 597 -35.75 8.55 14.95
N ALA A 598 -35.43 7.29 14.68
CA ALA A 598 -34.07 6.80 14.39
C ALA A 598 -34.06 5.68 13.34
N CYS A 599 -35.14 4.89 13.29
CA CYS A 599 -35.47 3.84 12.30
C CYS A 599 -36.82 4.06 11.49
#